data_AF-A0A2W2ER47-F1
#
_entry.id   AF-A0A2W2ER47-F1
#
_cell.length_a   1.000
_cell.length_b   1.000
_cell.length_c   1.000
_cell.angle_alpha   90.00
_cell.angle_beta   90.00
_cell.angle_gamma   90.00
#
_symmetry.space_group_name_H-M   'P 1'
#
loop_
_entity.id
_entity.type
_entity.pdbx_description
1 polymer ?
#
loop_
_entity_poly.entity_id
_entity_poly.type
_entity_poly.pdbx_seq_one_letter_code
_entity_poly.pdbx_strand_id
1 'polypeptide(L)'
;LPVTAVLALTTPVAVTFDAVAGFAYVAAISMFLGFFPWYAGLARGGIARAGQTQLTQPLLTLVWAWVLMGERFGPATVAAALAVLVCVAITQRART
;
A
#
# COMPACT_ATOMS: atom_id res chain seq x y z
N LEU A 1 -8.36 12.18 7.11
CA LEU A 1 -8.68 13.45 7.82
C LEU A 1 -9.83 13.31 8.83
N PRO A 2 -11.04 12.82 8.49
CA PRO A 2 -12.12 12.77 9.49
C PRO A 2 -11.81 11.83 10.65
N VAL A 3 -11.34 10.61 10.38
CA VAL A 3 -11.01 9.63 11.43
C VAL A 3 -9.83 10.07 12.29
N THR A 4 -8.77 10.62 11.68
CA THR A 4 -7.60 11.14 12.41
C THR A 4 -7.94 12.31 13.33
N ALA A 5 -8.81 13.22 12.90
CA ALA A 5 -9.27 14.34 13.72
C ALA A 5 -10.16 13.86 14.88
N VAL A 6 -11.09 12.92 14.61
CA VAL A 6 -11.92 12.31 15.64
C VAL A 6 -11.05 11.60 16.68
N LEU A 7 -10.11 10.75 16.26
CA LEU A 7 -9.23 10.04 17.18
C LEU A 7 -8.34 10.99 18.00
N ALA A 8 -7.82 12.07 17.41
CA ALA A 8 -7.04 13.06 18.16
C ALA A 8 -7.85 13.77 19.26
N LEU A 9 -9.17 13.90 19.07
CA LEU A 9 -10.08 14.52 20.04
C LEU A 9 -10.63 13.51 21.07
N THR A 10 -10.70 12.22 20.73
CA THR A 10 -11.34 11.19 21.58
C THR A 10 -10.35 10.25 22.26
N THR A 11 -9.07 10.25 21.87
CA THR A 11 -8.03 9.40 22.46
C THR A 11 -6.90 10.24 23.07
N PRO A 12 -6.35 9.83 24.23
CA PRO A 12 -5.21 10.52 24.83
C PRO A 12 -3.98 10.39 23.93
N VAL A 13 -3.40 11.54 23.57
CA VAL A 13 -2.18 11.60 22.74
C VAL A 13 -0.97 11.26 23.60
N ALA A 14 -0.39 10.08 23.37
CA ALA A 14 0.89 9.69 23.95
C ALA A 14 2.01 10.00 22.96
N VAL A 15 2.83 11.01 23.26
CA VAL A 15 4.02 11.35 22.46
C VAL A 15 5.19 10.47 22.93
N THR A 16 5.24 9.24 22.43
CA THR A 16 6.36 8.32 22.69
C THR A 16 7.45 8.49 21.64
N PHE A 17 8.68 8.05 21.98
CA PHE A 17 9.78 8.05 21.03
C PHE A 17 9.44 7.24 19.77
N ASP A 18 8.89 6.04 19.93
CA ASP A 18 8.51 5.17 18.81
C ASP A 18 7.47 5.82 17.89
N ALA A 19 6.49 6.53 18.46
CA ALA A 19 5.47 7.24 17.68
C ALA A 19 6.08 8.37 16.85
N VAL A 20 6.98 9.17 17.44
CA VAL A 20 7.66 10.26 16.74
C VAL A 20 8.63 9.73 15.69
N ALA A 21 9.40 8.69 16.02
CA ALA A 21 10.33 8.06 15.10
C ALA A 21 9.61 7.43 13.90
N GLY A 22 8.53 6.69 14.14
CA GLY A 22 7.68 6.13 13.09
C GLY A 22 7.05 7.21 12.21
N PHE A 23 6.56 8.29 12.81
CA PHE A 23 6.03 9.44 12.07
C PHE A 23 7.10 10.10 11.19
N ALA A 24 8.28 10.38 11.74
CA ALA A 24 9.39 10.97 11.00
C ALA A 24 9.84 10.08 9.84
N TYR A 25 9.91 8.76 10.05
CA TYR A 25 10.24 7.80 9.01
C TYR A 25 9.22 7.82 7.88
N VAL A 26 7.92 7.71 8.19
CA VAL A 26 6.86 7.70 7.16
C VAL A 26 6.81 9.03 6.41
N ALA A 27 6.98 10.16 7.09
CA ALA A 27 6.96 11.48 6.47
C ALA A 27 8.17 11.70 5.55
N ALA A 28 9.39 11.45 6.04
CA ALA A 28 10.61 11.75 5.28
C ALA A 28 10.92 10.68 4.23
N ILE A 29 10.86 9.40 4.59
CA ILE A 29 11.27 8.32 3.69
C ILE A 29 10.13 7.95 2.74
N SER A 30 8.99 7.54 3.27
CA SER A 30 7.90 7.01 2.44
C SER A 30 7.16 8.08 1.65
N MET A 31 6.80 9.19 2.31
CA MET A 31 5.97 10.25 1.73
C MET A 31 6.75 11.37 1.04
N PHE A 32 8.06 11.51 1.28
CA PHE A 32 8.89 12.51 0.60
C PHE A 32 9.93 11.87 -0.32
N LEU A 33 10.88 11.10 0.22
CA LEU A 33 11.94 10.49 -0.60
C LEU A 33 11.40 9.48 -1.61
N GLY A 34 10.36 8.72 -1.26
CA GLY A 34 9.72 7.77 -2.18
C GLY A 34 9.18 8.40 -3.47
N PHE A 35 8.86 9.70 -3.46
CA PHE A 35 8.39 10.38 -4.66
C PHE A 35 9.47 10.61 -5.71
N PHE A 36 10.74 10.72 -5.33
CA PHE A 36 11.83 10.90 -6.30
C PHE A 36 11.95 9.74 -7.29
N PRO A 37 12.14 8.47 -6.85
CA PRO A 37 12.17 7.34 -7.78
C PRO A 37 10.81 7.11 -8.44
N TRP A 38 9.70 7.40 -7.76
CA TRP A 38 8.36 7.27 -8.35
C TRP A 38 8.15 8.22 -9.54
N TYR A 39 8.41 9.52 -9.38
CA TYR A 39 8.29 10.49 -10.46
C TYR A 39 9.32 10.25 -11.56
N ALA A 40 10.55 9.87 -11.21
CA ALA A 40 11.55 9.51 -12.19
C ALA A 40 11.15 8.22 -12.95
N GLY A 41 10.45 7.29 -12.32
CA GLY A 41 9.85 6.11 -12.95
C GLY A 41 8.70 6.48 -13.89
N LEU A 42 7.80 7.37 -13.45
CA LEU A 42 6.71 7.91 -14.28
C LEU A 42 7.24 8.63 -15.52
N ALA A 43 8.28 9.45 -15.37
CA ALA A 43 8.91 10.18 -16.48
C ALA A 43 9.52 9.24 -17.52
N ARG A 44 10.07 8.08 -17.10
CA ARG A 44 10.70 7.10 -18.00
C ARG A 44 9.71 6.08 -18.59
N GLY A 45 8.75 5.62 -17.80
CA GLY A 45 7.87 4.51 -18.13
C GLY A 45 6.45 4.91 -18.55
N GLY A 46 6.06 6.17 -18.31
CA GLY A 46 4.72 6.68 -18.58
C GLY A 46 3.68 6.25 -17.53
N ILE A 47 2.60 7.04 -17.44
CA ILE A 47 1.53 6.87 -16.45
C ILE A 47 0.80 5.53 -16.62
N ALA A 48 0.59 5.09 -17.86
CA ALA A 48 -0.11 3.83 -18.15
C ALA A 48 0.61 2.62 -17.52
N ARG A 49 1.94 2.52 -17.68
CA ARG A 49 2.73 1.44 -17.05
C ARG A 49 2.79 1.55 -15.54
N ALA A 50 2.83 2.76 -14.99
CA ALA A 50 2.77 2.93 -13.54
C ALA A 50 1.45 2.42 -12.93
N GLY A 51 0.32 2.64 -13.61
CA GLY A 51 -0.96 2.04 -13.24
C GLY A 51 -0.95 0.51 -13.29
N GLN A 52 -0.24 -0.07 -14.27
CA GLN A 52 -0.03 -1.51 -14.37
C GLN A 52 0.78 -2.06 -13.19
N THR A 53 1.87 -1.39 -12.82
CA THR A 53 2.66 -1.76 -11.65
C THR A 53 1.82 -1.69 -10.37
N GLN A 54 0.92 -0.74 -10.23
CA GLN A 54 0.03 -0.65 -9.06
C GLN A 54 -0.92 -1.85 -8.95
N LEU A 55 -1.29 -2.50 -10.06
CA LEU A 55 -2.12 -3.72 -10.01
C LEU A 55 -1.36 -4.92 -9.43
N THR A 56 -0.03 -4.88 -9.40
CA THR A 56 0.79 -5.90 -8.73
C THR A 56 0.85 -5.70 -7.21
N GLN A 57 0.54 -4.49 -6.72
CA GLN A 57 0.67 -4.13 -5.30
C GLN A 57 -0.14 -5.03 -4.37
N PRO A 58 -1.43 -5.35 -4.61
CA PRO A 58 -2.19 -6.19 -3.69
C PRO A 58 -1.58 -7.58 -3.51
N LEU A 59 -1.04 -8.16 -4.58
CA LEU A 59 -0.42 -9.47 -4.57
C LEU A 59 0.91 -9.45 -3.84
N LEU A 60 1.76 -8.46 -4.17
CA LEU A 60 3.02 -8.27 -3.50
C LEU A 60 2.78 -8.09 -2.00
N THR A 61 1.85 -7.22 -1.58
CA THR A 61 1.53 -7.02 -0.16
C THR A 61 1.21 -8.32 0.56
N LEU A 62 0.45 -9.23 -0.06
CA LEU A 62 0.13 -10.54 0.51
C LEU A 62 1.39 -11.42 0.65
N VAL A 63 2.25 -11.41 -0.37
CA VAL A 63 3.54 -12.13 -0.32
C VAL A 63 4.44 -11.55 0.78
N TRP A 64 4.56 -10.23 0.88
CA TRP A 64 5.37 -9.57 1.91
C TRP A 64 4.83 -9.87 3.32
N ALA A 65 3.51 -9.85 3.52
CA ALA A 65 2.90 -10.22 4.80
C ALA A 65 3.22 -11.67 5.21
N TRP A 66 3.17 -12.60 4.25
CA TRP A 66 3.55 -13.99 4.50
C TRP A 66 5.05 -14.13 4.81
N VAL A 67 5.93 -13.51 4.03
CA VAL A 67 7.39 -13.64 4.17
C VAL A 67 7.93 -12.93 5.41
N LEU A 68 7.51 -11.69 5.65
CA LEU A 68 8.06 -10.84 6.71
C LEU A 68 7.35 -11.02 8.06
N MET A 69 6.03 -11.22 8.05
CA MET A 69 5.22 -11.35 9.27
C MET A 69 4.81 -12.80 9.56
N GLY A 70 5.10 -13.75 8.67
CA GLY A 70 4.70 -15.15 8.85
C GLY A 70 3.19 -15.35 8.82
N GLU A 71 2.44 -14.42 8.24
CA GLU A 71 0.98 -14.40 8.32
C GLU A 71 0.37 -15.60 7.60
N ARG A 72 -0.43 -16.39 8.33
CA ARG A 72 -1.12 -17.55 7.75
C ARG A 72 -2.47 -17.12 7.21
N PHE A 73 -2.65 -17.24 5.89
CA PHE A 73 -3.92 -16.90 5.26
C PHE A 73 -4.95 -18.02 5.42
N GLY A 74 -6.10 -17.66 5.96
CA GLY A 74 -7.26 -18.55 5.99
C GLY A 74 -7.89 -18.72 4.60
N PRO A 75 -8.78 -19.71 4.43
CA PRO A 75 -9.45 -19.98 3.16
C PRO A 75 -10.22 -18.77 2.60
N ALA A 76 -10.84 -17.97 3.48
CA ALA A 76 -11.57 -16.76 3.09
C ALA A 76 -10.64 -15.70 2.48
N THR A 77 -9.45 -15.49 3.05
CA THR A 77 -8.45 -14.55 2.53
C THR A 77 -7.96 -14.98 1.15
N VAL A 78 -7.70 -16.28 0.97
CA VAL A 78 -7.30 -16.85 -0.32
C VAL A 78 -8.41 -16.68 -1.36
N ALA A 79 -9.66 -16.97 -1.00
CA ALA A 79 -10.81 -16.79 -1.90
C ALA A 79 -10.99 -15.31 -2.31
N ALA A 80 -10.87 -14.37 -1.37
CA ALA A 80 -10.93 -12.95 -1.66
C ALA A 80 -9.78 -12.50 -2.57
N ALA A 81 -8.55 -12.97 -2.32
CA ALA A 81 -7.39 -12.67 -3.17
C ALA A 81 -7.59 -13.18 -4.61
N LEU A 82 -8.14 -14.39 -4.78
CA LEU A 82 -8.50 -14.93 -6.09
C LEU A 82 -9.60 -14.12 -6.79
N ALA A 83 -10.62 -13.68 -6.06
CA ALA A 83 -11.67 -12.83 -6.62
C ALA A 83 -11.11 -11.49 -7.11
N VAL A 84 -10.22 -10.86 -6.34
CA VAL A 84 -9.52 -9.63 -6.74
C VAL A 84 -8.66 -9.87 -7.98
N LEU A 85 -7.92 -10.97 -8.05
CA LEU A 85 -7.14 -11.37 -9.23
C LEU A 85 -8.00 -11.49 -10.48
N VAL A 86 -9.16 -12.13 -10.38
CA VAL A 86 -10.11 -12.27 -11.50
C VAL A 86 -10.61 -10.89 -11.94
N CYS A 87 -11.02 -10.04 -11.01
CA CYS A 87 -11.44 -8.66 -11.32
C CYS A 87 -10.34 -7.85 -12.02
N VAL A 88 -9.10 -7.96 -11.54
CA VAL A 88 -7.92 -7.33 -12.15
C VAL A 88 -7.71 -7.87 -13.57
N ALA A 89 -7.74 -9.19 -13.76
CA ALA A 89 -7.55 -9.81 -15.07
C ALA A 89 -8.62 -9.39 -16.09
N ILE A 90 -9.90 -9.32 -15.68
CA ILE A 90 -11.00 -8.83 -16.53
C ILE A 90 -10.75 -7.37 -16.91
N THR A 91 -10.41 -6.53 -15.93
CA THR A 91 -10.16 -5.10 -16.12
C THR A 91 -8.98 -4.84 -17.06
N GLN A 92 -7.96 -5.69 -17.02
CA GLN A 92 -6.80 -5.63 -17.91
C GLN A 92 -7.18 -6.01 -19.34
N ARG A 93 -7.95 -7.09 -19.51
CA ARG A 93 -8.43 -7.55 -20.82
C ARG A 93 -9.39 -6.58 -21.50
N ALA A 94 -10.15 -5.81 -20.74
CA ALA A 94 -11.03 -4.78 -21.29
C ALA A 94 -10.28 -3.50 -21.75
N ARG A 95 -9.00 -3.35 -21.37
CA ARG A 95 -8.15 -2.21 -21.77
C ARG A 95 -7.16 -2.53 -22.88
N THR A 96 -6.95 -3.80 -23.19
CA THR A 96 -6.26 -4.29 -24.40
C THR A 96 -7.20 -4.26 -25.58
#